data_AF-A0A950U3Q3-F1
#
_entry.id   AF-A0A950U3Q3-F1
#
_cell.length_a   1.000
_cell.length_b   1.000
_cell.length_c   1.000
_cell.angle_alpha   90.00
_cell.angle_beta   90.00
_cell.angle_gamma   90.00
#
_symmetry.space_group_name_H-M   'P 1'
#
loop_
_entity.id
_entity.type
_entity.pdbx_description
1 polymer ?
#
loop_
_entity_poly.entity_id
_entity_poly.type
_entity_poly.pdbx_seq_one_letter_code
_entity_poly.pdbx_strand_id
1 'polypeptide(L)'
;DFNYDFGVTIDESVRPGEYNYRTKEEFEARGSDFFDYQQPFEMPGQSCFLESDGRVFHTYSQYARGLEMTGGSYYFLDLTALGRQEAWEEPKGRSTSPRSATPDFES
;
A
#
# COMPACT_ATOMS: atom_id res chain seq x y z
N ASP A 1 -14.05 6.50 -2.54
CA ASP A 1 -13.40 7.07 -1.34
C ASP A 1 -12.11 6.29 -1.20
N PHE A 2 -11.00 6.97 -0.90
CA PHE A 2 -9.68 6.36 -1.00
C PHE A 2 -9.59 5.01 -0.27
N ASN A 3 -10.15 4.90 0.93
CA ASN A 3 -10.06 3.68 1.73
C ASN A 3 -10.88 2.53 1.14
N TYR A 4 -12.06 2.81 0.59
CA TYR A 4 -12.86 1.84 -0.16
C TYR A 4 -12.17 1.38 -1.45
N ASP A 5 -11.57 2.32 -2.18
CA ASP A 5 -10.92 2.08 -3.47
C ASP A 5 -9.69 1.15 -3.33
N PHE A 6 -9.02 1.19 -2.17
CA PHE A 6 -7.84 0.35 -1.86
C PHE A 6 -8.11 -0.79 -0.87
N GLY A 7 -9.38 -1.07 -0.57
CA GLY A 7 -9.81 -2.26 0.16
C GLY A 7 -9.39 -2.30 1.63
N VAL A 8 -9.31 -1.13 2.26
CA VAL A 8 -9.02 -0.99 3.70
C VAL A 8 -10.26 -0.64 4.53
N THR A 9 -11.34 -0.16 3.90
CA THR A 9 -12.66 -0.13 4.54
C THR A 9 -13.39 -1.45 4.34
N ILE A 10 -13.80 -2.09 5.43
CA ILE A 10 -14.62 -3.30 5.43
C ILE A 10 -16.08 -2.92 5.63
N ASP A 11 -16.87 -3.12 4.57
CA ASP A 11 -18.29 -2.76 4.49
C ASP A 11 -19.00 -3.63 3.44
N GLU A 12 -19.65 -4.68 3.91
CA GLU A 12 -20.40 -5.66 3.14
C GLU A 12 -21.67 -5.07 2.49
N SER A 13 -22.09 -3.87 2.89
CA SER A 13 -23.19 -3.16 2.22
C SER A 13 -22.76 -2.52 0.89
N VAL A 14 -21.45 -2.31 0.71
CA VAL A 14 -20.87 -1.65 -0.47
C VAL A 14 -20.17 -2.65 -1.40
N ARG A 15 -19.41 -3.61 -0.85
CA ARG A 15 -18.64 -4.60 -1.61
C ARG A 15 -18.58 -5.94 -0.88
N PRO A 16 -18.38 -7.08 -1.57
CA PRO A 16 -18.14 -8.36 -0.89
C PRO A 16 -16.98 -8.27 0.10
N GLY A 17 -17.10 -8.98 1.23
CA GLY A 17 -16.08 -9.02 2.26
C GLY A 17 -14.76 -9.58 1.73
N GLU A 18 -13.76 -8.73 1.62
CA GLU A 18 -12.41 -9.10 1.18
C GLU A 18 -11.38 -8.22 1.85
N TYR A 19 -10.31 -8.83 2.38
CA TYR A 19 -9.16 -8.14 2.93
C TYR A 19 -7.88 -8.94 2.72
N ASN A 20 -6.79 -8.27 2.34
CA ASN A 20 -5.49 -8.92 2.10
C ASN A 20 -5.58 -10.08 1.08
N TYR A 21 -6.26 -9.83 -0.05
CA TYR A 21 -6.51 -10.78 -1.14
C TYR A 21 -7.16 -12.09 -0.70
N ARG A 22 -7.95 -12.05 0.38
CA ARG A 22 -8.73 -13.18 0.86
C ARG A 22 -10.17 -12.80 1.05
N THR A 23 -11.06 -13.66 0.59
CA THR A 23 -12.50 -13.45 0.71
C THR A 23 -12.98 -13.83 2.12
N LYS A 24 -14.17 -13.34 2.49
CA LYS A 24 -14.86 -13.71 3.72
C LYS A 24 -14.97 -15.22 3.90
N GLU A 25 -15.35 -15.95 2.87
CA GLU A 25 -15.49 -17.40 2.92
C GLU A 25 -14.15 -18.09 3.26
N GLU A 26 -13.02 -17.56 2.76
CA GLU A 26 -11.69 -18.08 3.08
C GLU A 26 -11.26 -17.78 4.52
N PHE A 27 -11.70 -16.65 5.08
CA PHE A 27 -11.51 -16.32 6.50
C PHE A 27 -12.36 -17.24 7.40
N GLU A 28 -13.63 -17.42 7.07
CA GLU A 28 -14.56 -18.29 7.80
C GLU A 28 -14.11 -19.76 7.76
N ALA A 29 -13.61 -20.23 6.61
CA ALA A 29 -13.06 -21.58 6.47
C ALA A 29 -11.83 -21.83 7.37
N ARG A 30 -11.19 -20.77 7.88
CA ARG A 30 -10.09 -20.83 8.87
C ARG A 30 -10.58 -20.62 10.31
N GLY A 31 -11.88 -20.52 10.53
CA GLY A 31 -12.49 -20.26 11.84
C GLY A 31 -12.31 -18.82 12.31
N SER A 32 -12.14 -17.86 11.40
CA SER A 32 -12.05 -16.44 11.73
C SER A 32 -13.42 -15.78 11.73
N ASP A 33 -13.69 -14.96 12.74
CA ASP A 33 -14.87 -14.09 12.90
C ASP A 33 -14.63 -12.66 12.37
N PHE A 34 -13.62 -12.48 11.50
CA PHE A 34 -13.11 -11.17 11.11
C PHE A 34 -14.18 -10.23 10.50
N PHE A 35 -15.18 -10.78 9.81
CA PHE A 35 -16.25 -10.00 9.20
C PHE A 35 -17.48 -9.80 10.10
N ASP A 36 -17.52 -10.43 11.28
CA ASP A 36 -18.67 -10.35 12.19
C ASP A 36 -18.68 -9.08 13.05
N TYR A 37 -17.61 -8.28 12.98
CA TYR A 37 -17.50 -6.99 13.64
C TYR A 37 -18.51 -5.97 13.08
N GLN A 38 -18.85 -4.96 13.88
CA GLN A 38 -19.73 -3.88 13.43
C GLN A 38 -19.06 -3.08 12.30
N GLN A 39 -19.69 -3.11 11.12
CA GLN A 39 -19.24 -2.41 9.92
C GLN A 39 -19.97 -1.06 9.74
N PRO A 40 -19.34 -0.05 9.09
CA PRO A 40 -18.01 -0.11 8.49
C PRO A 40 -16.89 -0.01 9.53
N PHE A 41 -15.77 -0.67 9.25
CA PHE A 41 -14.53 -0.49 10.01
C PHE A 41 -13.31 -0.42 9.11
N GLU A 42 -12.22 0.14 9.63
CA GLU A 42 -10.99 0.38 8.89
C GLU A 42 -9.90 -0.62 9.26
N MET A 43 -9.11 -1.01 8.28
CA MET A 43 -7.99 -1.92 8.42
C MET A 43 -6.67 -1.29 7.95
N PRO A 44 -5.53 -1.70 8.51
CA PRO A 44 -4.24 -1.20 8.06
C PRO A 44 -3.95 -1.66 6.63
N GLY A 45 -3.64 -0.70 5.77
CA GLY A 45 -3.08 -0.93 4.46
C GLY A 45 -2.11 0.18 4.08
N GLN A 46 -1.13 -0.16 3.26
CA GLN A 46 -0.20 0.81 2.68
C GLN A 46 -0.14 0.55 1.19
N SER A 47 -0.24 1.63 0.43
CA SER A 47 -0.21 1.63 -1.03
C SER A 47 0.86 2.61 -1.50
N CYS A 48 1.63 2.24 -2.53
CA CYS A 48 2.57 3.13 -3.20
C CYS A 48 2.09 3.39 -4.62
N PHE A 49 2.17 4.66 -5.02
CA PHE A 49 1.74 5.12 -6.33
C PHE A 49 2.91 5.75 -7.07
N LEU A 50 2.93 5.57 -8.39
CA LEU A 50 3.84 6.26 -9.30
C LEU A 50 3.00 7.10 -10.26
N GLU A 51 3.33 8.36 -10.41
CA GLU A 51 2.80 9.19 -11.49
C GLU A 51 3.85 9.22 -12.62
N SER A 52 3.43 8.89 -13.84
CA SER A 52 4.26 8.94 -15.04
C SER A 52 3.38 9.30 -16.23
N ASP A 53 3.81 10.31 -16.98
CA ASP A 53 3.13 10.80 -18.19
C ASP A 53 1.65 11.15 -17.95
N GLY A 54 1.34 11.78 -16.80
CA GLY A 54 -0.02 12.16 -16.43
C GLY A 54 -0.91 10.99 -16.02
N ARG A 55 -0.34 9.80 -15.80
CA ARG A 55 -1.05 8.59 -15.37
C ARG A 55 -0.55 8.15 -14.00
N VAL A 56 -1.48 7.76 -13.13
CA VAL A 56 -1.16 7.20 -11.82
C VAL A 56 -1.23 5.67 -11.88
N PHE A 57 -0.19 5.02 -11.38
CA PHE A 57 -0.06 3.58 -11.28
C PHE A 57 -0.03 3.20 -9.80
N HIS A 58 -0.81 2.19 -9.41
CA HIS A 58 -0.72 1.56 -8.10
C HIS A 58 0.36 0.47 -8.17
N THR A 59 1.55 0.76 -7.66
CA THR A 59 2.76 -0.06 -7.91
C THR A 59 3.05 -1.06 -6.81
N TYR A 60 2.49 -0.85 -5.62
CA TYR A 60 2.68 -1.73 -4.48
C TYR A 60 1.54 -1.57 -3.48
N SER A 61 1.11 -2.68 -2.88
CA SER A 61 0.16 -2.71 -1.77
C SER A 61 0.55 -3.76 -0.74
N GLN A 62 0.42 -3.41 0.54
CA GLN A 62 0.58 -4.31 1.67
C GLN A 62 -0.57 -4.15 2.66
N TYR A 63 -0.93 -5.25 3.32
CA TYR A 63 -2.07 -5.33 4.24
C TYR A 63 -1.71 -6.19 5.46
N ALA A 64 -2.54 -6.11 6.50
CA ALA A 64 -2.48 -6.93 7.70
C ALA A 64 -1.09 -6.92 8.35
N ARG A 65 -0.57 -8.08 8.76
CA ARG A 65 0.73 -8.22 9.40
C ARG A 65 1.91 -7.86 8.50
N GLY A 66 1.69 -7.65 7.20
CA GLY A 66 2.71 -7.12 6.29
C GLY A 66 3.21 -5.74 6.71
N LEU A 67 2.37 -4.96 7.42
CA LEU A 67 2.73 -3.63 7.93
C LEU A 67 3.58 -3.68 9.21
N GLU A 68 3.62 -4.80 9.94
CA GLU A 68 4.35 -4.89 11.21
C GLU A 68 5.87 -4.75 11.03
N MET A 69 6.38 -5.10 9.84
CA MET A 69 7.82 -5.18 9.55
C MET A 69 8.35 -3.98 8.76
N THR A 70 7.54 -2.93 8.55
CA THR A 70 8.03 -1.71 7.90
C THR A 70 9.04 -1.04 8.83
N GLY A 71 10.32 -1.15 8.47
CA GLY A 71 11.45 -0.70 9.28
C GLY A 71 11.61 0.82 9.31
N GLY A 72 12.86 1.30 9.33
CA GLY A 72 13.16 2.74 9.29
C GLY A 72 12.77 3.41 7.96
N SER A 73 12.93 4.73 7.87
CA SER A 73 12.44 5.55 6.75
C SER A 73 12.83 5.05 5.35
N TYR A 74 14.02 4.46 5.20
CA TYR A 74 14.46 3.91 3.91
C TYR A 74 13.62 2.74 3.40
N TYR A 75 12.98 1.97 4.29
CA TYR A 75 12.09 0.88 3.88
C TYR A 75 10.89 1.42 3.10
N PHE A 76 10.38 2.60 3.45
CA PHE A 76 9.29 3.20 2.67
C PHE A 76 9.73 3.54 1.26
N LEU A 77 10.97 4.01 1.07
CA LEU A 77 11.52 4.30 -0.26
C LEU A 77 11.72 3.02 -1.08
N ASP A 78 12.16 1.92 -0.44
CA ASP A 78 12.33 0.61 -1.09
C ASP A 78 11.01 0.04 -1.65
N LEU A 79 9.89 0.39 -1.04
CA LEU A 79 8.56 -0.05 -1.48
C LEU A 79 8.04 0.75 -2.68
N THR A 80 8.62 1.92 -2.97
CA THR A 80 8.23 2.74 -4.13
C THR A 80 8.89 2.23 -5.41
N ALA A 81 8.24 2.46 -6.56
CA ALA A 81 8.77 2.06 -7.86
C ALA A 81 10.14 2.69 -8.21
N LEU A 82 10.42 3.87 -7.65
CA LEU A 82 11.66 4.62 -7.90
C LEU A 82 12.81 4.23 -6.95
N GLY A 83 12.54 3.44 -5.90
CA GLY A 83 13.52 3.07 -4.89
C GLY A 83 14.04 4.27 -4.09
N ARG A 84 15.25 4.14 -3.53
CA ARG A 84 15.90 5.21 -2.76
C ARG A 84 16.54 6.26 -3.66
N GLN A 85 16.71 5.98 -4.95
CA GLN A 85 17.36 6.84 -5.93
C GLN A 85 18.84 7.09 -5.60
N GLU A 86 19.48 6.09 -4.99
CA GLU A 86 20.88 6.16 -4.57
C GLU A 86 21.82 5.77 -5.72
N ALA A 87 23.03 6.33 -5.73
CA ALA A 87 23.99 6.13 -6.84
C ALA A 87 24.38 4.65 -7.05
N TRP A 88 24.27 3.81 -6.02
CA TRP A 88 24.60 2.38 -6.08
C TRP A 88 23.42 1.50 -6.52
N GLU A 89 22.18 2.00 -6.59
CA GLU A 89 21.00 1.20 -6.92
C GLU A 89 20.97 0.73 -8.38
N GLU A 90 20.38 -0.45 -8.62
CA GLU A 90 20.20 -1.04 -9.94
C GLU A 90 18.73 -1.44 -10.24
N PRO A 91 18.33 -1.51 -11.53
CA PRO A 91 19.05 -0.94 -12.66
C PRO A 91 19.13 0.59 -12.57
N LYS A 92 20.16 1.18 -13.17
CA LYS A 92 20.26 2.64 -13.32
C LYS A 92 19.07 3.20 -14.09
N GLY A 93 18.77 4.48 -13.84
CA GLY A 93 17.75 5.23 -14.59
C GLY A 93 16.31 5.03 -14.13
N ARG A 94 16.07 4.53 -12.91
CA ARG A 94 14.72 4.45 -12.33
C ARG A 94 14.05 5.81 -12.20
N SER A 95 14.83 6.85 -11.92
CA SER A 95 14.38 8.25 -11.84
C SER A 95 15.23 9.12 -12.76
N THR A 96 14.58 10.00 -13.52
CA THR A 96 15.24 11.01 -14.38
C THR A 96 15.67 12.24 -13.60
N SER A 97 15.14 12.43 -12.39
CA SER A 97 15.43 13.58 -11.52
C SER A 97 15.55 13.10 -10.07
N PRO A 98 16.70 12.53 -9.67
CA PRO A 98 16.91 12.08 -8.30
C PRO A 98 16.81 13.26 -7.33
N ARG A 99 15.97 13.10 -6.29
CA ARG A 99 15.87 14.08 -5.20
C ARG A 99 17.05 13.88 -4.24
N SER A 100 17.58 14.99 -3.72
CA SER A 100 18.61 14.92 -2.67
C SER A 100 18.01 14.40 -1.36
N ALA A 101 18.85 13.83 -0.49
CA ALA A 101 18.43 13.42 0.86
C ALA A 101 18.06 14.60 1.78
N THR A 102 18.24 15.84 1.32
CA THR A 102 17.73 17.04 2.00
C THR A 102 16.30 17.28 1.51
N PRO A 103 15.29 17.17 2.41
CA PRO A 103 13.92 17.50 2.05
C PRO A 103 13.83 19.01 1.78
N ASP A 104 13.72 19.35 0.50
CA ASP A 104 13.39 20.68 0.02
C ASP A 104 11.90 20.69 -0.36
N PHE A 105 11.13 21.50 0.35
CA PHE A 105 9.68 21.63 0.16
C PHE A 105 9.31 22.85 -0.71
N GLU A 106 10.30 23.57 -1.26
CA GLU A 106 10.08 24.79 -2.05
C GLU A 106 9.82 24.52 -3.55
N SER A 107 9.72 23.25 -3.97
CA SER A 107 9.45 22.87 -5.37
C SER A 107 7.97 22.63 -5.67
#